data_AF-A0A7C6CDE5-F1
#
_entry.id   AF-A0A7C6CDE5-F1
#
_cell.length_a   1.000
_cell.length_b   1.000
_cell.length_c   1.000
_cell.angle_alpha   90.00
_cell.angle_beta   90.00
_cell.angle_gamma   90.00
#
_symmetry.space_group_name_H-M   'P 1'
#
loop_
_entity.id
_entity.type
_entity.pdbx_description
1 polymer ?
#
loop_
_entity_poly.entity_id
_entity_poly.type
_entity_poly.pdbx_seq_one_letter_code
_entity_poly.pdbx_strand_id
1 'polypeptide(L)'
;MANNDSPTTETIQLHIPEHLDPVSVLGPEDEVIRTLEKSFPGIRVSSLGREITISGDPEEVALTADLGRELIGLARSGQYLNAETVQHAIGLLADTGTSIASNETILTVHGRDIRAKTPGQQRYVDLIANNTVVFGIGPAGTGKTYLAMAMAVNALLSGEVRRIVLTRPAVEAGESLGFLPGTLTEKIDPYLRPLYDALNEMIDQEALPRLLAAGTIEVAPLAYMRGRTLNDSFIILDEAQ
;
A
#
# COMPACT_ATOMS: atom_id res chain seq x y z
N MET A 1 16.43 -30.92 24.64
CA MET A 1 16.78 -29.52 24.96
C MET A 1 15.54 -28.71 24.59
N ALA A 2 14.81 -28.20 25.58
CA ALA A 2 13.61 -27.41 25.33
C ALA A 2 14.05 -26.01 24.87
N ASN A 3 13.59 -25.59 23.69
CA ASN A 3 13.75 -24.22 23.22
C ASN A 3 12.89 -23.33 24.11
N ASN A 4 13.54 -22.46 24.87
CA ASN A 4 12.91 -21.45 25.69
C ASN A 4 12.75 -20.20 24.82
N ASP A 5 11.75 -20.20 23.92
CA ASP A 5 11.27 -18.98 23.27
C ASP A 5 10.45 -18.21 24.31
N SER A 6 11.12 -17.33 25.06
CA SER A 6 10.43 -16.30 25.81
C SER A 6 9.75 -15.37 24.79
N PRO A 7 8.45 -15.03 24.95
CA PRO A 7 7.80 -14.08 24.06
C PRO A 7 8.56 -12.75 24.13
N THR A 8 8.93 -12.21 22.96
CA THR A 8 9.62 -10.92 22.88
C THR A 8 8.60 -9.83 23.21
N THR A 9 8.67 -9.27 24.41
CA THR A 9 7.75 -8.19 24.83
C THR A 9 8.34 -6.83 24.50
N GLU A 10 7.60 -6.00 23.77
CA GLU A 10 7.94 -4.60 23.51
C GLU A 10 7.24 -3.67 24.51
N THR A 11 7.77 -2.46 24.69
CA THR A 11 7.14 -1.42 25.51
C THR A 11 7.32 -0.05 24.86
N ILE A 12 6.20 0.66 24.63
CA ILE A 12 6.16 2.02 24.08
C ILE A 12 5.46 2.94 25.07
N GLN A 13 5.97 4.16 25.20
CA GLN A 13 5.39 5.21 26.03
C GLN A 13 4.83 6.33 25.14
N LEU A 14 3.60 6.74 25.43
CA LEU A 14 2.96 7.89 24.86
C LEU A 14 2.79 8.98 25.93
N HIS A 15 2.92 10.24 25.52
CA HIS A 15 2.80 11.37 26.42
C HIS A 15 1.58 12.23 26.06
N ILE A 16 0.73 12.51 27.04
CA ILE A 16 -0.42 13.39 26.88
C ILE A 16 0.04 14.85 26.97
N PRO A 17 -0.08 15.66 25.91
CA PRO A 17 0.43 17.04 25.88
C PRO A 17 -0.17 17.92 26.98
N GLU A 18 0.63 18.72 27.69
CA GLU A 18 0.25 19.55 28.87
C GLU A 18 -1.08 20.32 28.77
N HIS A 19 -1.44 20.77 27.56
CA HIS A 19 -2.67 21.54 27.30
C HIS A 19 -3.95 20.69 27.23
N LEU A 20 -3.84 19.35 27.29
CA LEU A 20 -4.97 18.43 27.31
C LEU A 20 -5.24 17.93 28.72
N ASP A 21 -6.51 17.76 29.03
CA ASP A 21 -6.93 17.04 30.24
C ASP A 21 -6.72 15.53 30.01
N PRO A 22 -5.97 14.81 30.88
CA PRO A 22 -5.87 13.35 30.78
C PRO A 22 -7.23 12.66 30.71
N VAL A 23 -8.25 13.18 31.40
CA VAL A 23 -9.60 12.60 31.39
C VAL A 23 -10.23 12.68 30.00
N SER A 24 -9.97 13.74 29.23
CA SER A 24 -10.51 13.85 27.86
C SER A 24 -9.86 12.88 26.87
N VAL A 25 -8.68 12.34 27.22
CA VAL A 25 -7.94 11.36 26.40
C VAL A 25 -8.23 9.92 26.82
N LEU A 26 -8.30 9.65 28.12
CA LEU A 26 -8.52 8.30 28.67
C LEU A 26 -10.01 7.94 28.78
N GLY A 27 -10.89 8.93 28.70
CA GLY A 27 -12.32 8.78 28.92
C GLY A 27 -12.68 8.54 30.40
N PRO A 28 -13.97 8.60 30.74
CA PRO A 28 -14.45 8.27 32.09
C PRO A 28 -14.06 6.84 32.48
N GLU A 29 -13.56 6.68 33.71
CA GLU A 29 -13.15 5.39 34.27
C GLU A 29 -12.19 4.60 33.37
N ASP A 30 -11.29 5.28 32.66
CA ASP A 30 -10.31 4.68 31.75
C ASP A 30 -10.96 3.79 30.67
N GLU A 31 -12.16 4.16 30.20
CA GLU A 31 -12.86 3.38 29.19
C GLU A 31 -12.09 3.23 27.88
N VAL A 32 -11.24 4.20 27.52
CA VAL A 32 -10.36 4.11 26.34
C VAL A 32 -9.34 3.00 26.52
N ILE A 33 -8.65 2.96 27.67
CA ILE A 33 -7.68 1.91 28.02
C ILE A 33 -8.35 0.54 27.96
N ARG A 34 -9.49 0.39 28.65
CA ARG A 34 -10.25 -0.88 28.68
C ARG A 34 -10.69 -1.33 27.29
N THR A 35 -10.99 -0.39 26.39
CA THR A 35 -11.42 -0.70 25.02
C THR A 35 -10.23 -1.11 24.15
N LEU A 36 -9.07 -0.48 24.31
CA LEU A 36 -7.82 -0.87 23.64
C LEU A 36 -7.41 -2.29 24.06
N GLU A 37 -7.33 -2.58 25.37
CA GLU A 37 -6.95 -3.91 25.87
C GLU A 37 -7.94 -5.02 25.47
N LYS A 38 -9.23 -4.69 25.33
CA LYS A 38 -10.22 -5.66 24.80
C LYS A 38 -10.04 -5.95 23.32
N SER A 39 -9.54 -4.98 22.56
CA SER A 39 -9.40 -5.09 21.10
C SER A 39 -8.05 -5.70 20.70
N PHE A 40 -7.04 -5.57 21.56
CA PHE A 40 -5.69 -6.11 21.40
C PHE A 40 -5.36 -7.01 22.61
N PRO A 41 -5.63 -8.33 22.55
CA PRO A 41 -5.48 -9.21 23.71
C PRO A 41 -4.02 -9.45 24.15
N GLY A 42 -3.05 -9.18 23.27
CA GLY A 42 -1.62 -9.35 23.51
C GLY A 42 -0.94 -8.16 24.18
N ILE A 43 -1.66 -7.07 24.43
CA ILE A 43 -1.12 -5.88 25.11
C ILE A 43 -1.61 -5.74 26.56
N ARG A 44 -0.90 -4.89 27.29
CA ARG A 44 -1.34 -4.25 28.53
C ARG A 44 -1.07 -2.77 28.43
N VAL A 45 -2.05 -1.98 28.89
CA VAL A 45 -1.98 -0.52 28.87
C VAL A 45 -2.12 -0.02 30.30
N SER A 46 -1.18 0.82 30.72
CA SER A 46 -1.25 1.50 32.01
C SER A 46 -1.08 2.99 31.82
N SER A 47 -1.70 3.78 32.70
CA SER A 47 -1.50 5.22 32.72
C SER A 47 -1.05 5.68 34.10
N LEU A 48 -0.04 6.55 34.11
CA LEU A 48 0.44 7.23 35.31
C LEU A 48 0.61 8.72 35.01
N GLY A 49 -0.23 9.56 35.61
CA GLY A 49 -0.21 11.01 35.39
C GLY A 49 -0.56 11.38 33.95
N ARG A 50 0.46 11.70 33.14
CA ARG A 50 0.32 12.09 31.72
C ARG A 50 1.02 11.10 30.78
N GLU A 51 1.47 9.98 31.31
CA GLU A 51 2.21 8.97 30.60
C GLU A 51 1.32 7.74 30.42
N ILE A 52 1.24 7.23 29.20
CA ILE A 52 0.54 6.00 28.84
C ILE A 52 1.61 5.01 28.42
N THR A 53 1.71 3.89 29.12
CA THR A 53 2.64 2.82 28.80
C THR A 53 1.88 1.66 28.19
N ILE A 54 2.33 1.22 27.01
CA ILE A 54 1.79 0.08 26.27
C ILE A 54 2.86 -0.98 26.22
N SER A 55 2.57 -2.20 26.65
CA SER A 55 3.54 -3.30 26.68
C SER A 55 2.90 -4.62 26.27
N GLY A 56 3.63 -5.49 25.57
CA GLY A 56 3.05 -6.73 25.06
C GLY A 56 3.69 -7.23 23.78
N ASP A 57 2.88 -7.86 22.95
CA ASP A 57 3.28 -8.30 21.60
C ASP A 57 3.78 -7.10 20.75
N PRO A 58 4.96 -7.18 20.10
CA PRO A 58 5.54 -6.06 19.36
C PRO A 58 4.63 -5.48 18.28
N GLU A 59 3.91 -6.34 17.54
CA GLU A 59 3.04 -5.91 16.46
C GLU A 59 1.82 -5.18 17.02
N GLU A 60 1.17 -5.75 18.04
CA GLU A 60 0.03 -5.11 18.69
C GLU A 60 0.41 -3.83 19.45
N VAL A 61 1.60 -3.79 20.07
CA VAL A 61 2.14 -2.60 20.77
C VAL A 61 2.34 -1.45 19.78
N ALA A 62 2.92 -1.71 18.61
CA ALA A 62 3.11 -0.70 17.58
C ALA A 62 1.77 -0.15 17.06
N LEU A 63 0.83 -1.04 16.72
CA LEU A 63 -0.52 -0.67 16.26
C LEU A 63 -1.26 0.17 17.30
N THR A 64 -1.22 -0.25 18.55
CA THR A 64 -1.89 0.46 19.66
C THR A 64 -1.22 1.79 19.92
N ALA A 65 0.10 1.90 19.79
CA ALA A 65 0.81 3.16 19.95
C ALA A 65 0.43 4.17 18.86
N ASP A 66 0.30 3.74 17.61
CA ASP A 66 -0.15 4.59 16.50
C ASP A 66 -1.59 5.08 16.73
N LEU A 67 -2.50 4.16 17.06
CA LEU A 67 -3.88 4.48 17.45
C LEU A 67 -3.92 5.46 18.63
N GLY A 68 -3.11 5.23 19.66
CA GLY A 68 -3.02 6.12 20.82
C GLY A 68 -2.60 7.54 20.46
N ARG A 69 -1.69 7.72 19.49
CA ARG A 69 -1.30 9.06 19.00
C ARG A 69 -2.43 9.73 18.23
N GLU A 70 -3.18 8.98 17.42
CA GLU A 70 -4.35 9.51 16.72
C GLU A 70 -5.46 9.94 17.69
N LEU A 71 -5.75 9.11 18.69
CA LEU A 71 -6.71 9.41 19.76
C LEU A 71 -6.32 10.68 20.53
N ILE A 72 -5.03 10.85 20.87
CA ILE A 72 -4.53 12.11 21.44
C ILE A 72 -4.77 13.28 20.47
N GLY A 73 -4.56 13.08 19.16
CA GLY A 73 -4.85 14.07 18.12
C GLY A 73 -6.33 14.47 18.06
N LEU A 74 -7.25 13.50 18.14
CA LEU A 74 -8.70 13.75 18.18
C LEU A 74 -9.10 14.53 19.43
N ALA A 75 -8.56 14.18 20.59
CA ALA A 75 -8.79 14.93 21.82
C ALA A 75 -8.33 16.40 21.71
N ARG A 76 -7.24 16.67 20.97
CA ARG A 76 -6.81 18.06 20.67
C ARG A 76 -7.79 18.86 19.85
N SER A 77 -8.62 18.20 19.06
CA SER A 77 -9.70 18.86 18.30
C SER A 77 -10.95 19.16 19.14
N GLY A 78 -10.93 18.82 20.43
CA GLY A 78 -12.07 19.03 21.35
C GLY A 78 -13.10 17.90 21.33
N GLN A 79 -12.80 16.77 20.68
CA GLN A 79 -13.64 15.59 20.75
C GLN A 79 -13.44 14.85 22.08
N TYR A 80 -14.54 14.42 22.69
CA TYR A 80 -14.52 13.52 23.83
C TYR A 80 -14.25 12.10 23.35
N LEU A 81 -13.25 11.44 23.93
CA LEU A 81 -12.96 10.04 23.64
C LEU A 81 -13.81 9.14 24.52
N ASN A 82 -14.47 8.18 23.89
CA ASN A 82 -15.24 7.12 24.54
C ASN A 82 -15.02 5.78 23.82
N ALA A 83 -15.61 4.71 24.35
CA ALA A 83 -15.48 3.37 23.78
C ALA A 83 -15.92 3.31 22.29
N GLU A 84 -16.97 4.03 21.91
CA GLU A 84 -17.47 4.07 20.53
C GLU A 84 -16.48 4.75 19.58
N THR A 85 -15.91 5.90 19.98
CA THR A 85 -14.86 6.60 19.21
C THR A 85 -13.64 5.72 19.02
N VAL A 86 -13.24 4.97 20.04
CA VAL A 86 -12.10 4.04 19.95
C VAL A 86 -12.42 2.88 19.00
N GLN A 87 -13.59 2.26 19.12
CA GLN A 87 -14.02 1.18 18.20
C GLN A 87 -14.12 1.67 16.75
N HIS A 88 -14.61 2.88 16.54
CA HIS A 88 -14.66 3.49 15.21
C HIS A 88 -13.25 3.78 14.67
N ALA A 89 -12.33 4.29 15.50
CA ALA A 89 -10.93 4.50 15.11
C ALA A 89 -10.22 3.18 14.79
N ILE A 90 -10.47 2.12 15.57
CA ILE A 90 -9.97 0.76 15.27
C ILE A 90 -10.55 0.25 13.95
N GLY A 91 -11.85 0.43 13.71
CA GLY A 91 -12.49 0.07 12.45
C GLY A 91 -11.88 0.81 11.26
N LEU A 92 -11.59 2.11 11.42
CA LEU A 92 -10.88 2.89 10.40
C LEU A 92 -9.44 2.40 10.21
N LEU A 93 -8.71 2.00 11.26
CA LEU A 93 -7.38 1.38 11.15
C LEU A 93 -7.40 0.00 10.49
N ALA A 94 -8.49 -0.77 10.67
CA ALA A 94 -8.71 -2.05 10.03
C ALA A 94 -9.11 -1.88 8.55
N ASP A 95 -9.99 -0.93 8.24
CA ASP A 95 -10.41 -0.58 6.87
C ASP A 95 -9.33 0.18 6.10
N THR A 96 -8.40 0.86 6.79
CA THR A 96 -7.20 1.45 6.18
C THR A 96 -6.04 0.47 6.09
N GLY A 97 -6.21 -0.79 6.51
CA GLY A 97 -5.23 -1.85 6.36
C GLY A 97 -3.92 -1.47 7.03
N THR A 98 -3.89 -1.49 8.36
CA THR A 98 -2.61 -1.48 9.08
C THR A 98 -1.92 -2.83 8.95
N SER A 99 -1.59 -3.18 7.71
CA SER A 99 -0.39 -3.94 7.42
C SER A 99 0.76 -3.08 7.89
N ILE A 100 1.27 -3.34 9.11
CA ILE A 100 2.68 -3.07 9.45
C ILE A 100 3.44 -3.39 8.18
N ALA A 101 4.05 -2.38 7.53
CA ALA A 101 4.65 -2.50 6.20
C ALA A 101 5.16 -3.92 5.99
N SER A 102 4.32 -4.77 5.40
CA SER A 102 4.60 -6.19 5.44
C SER A 102 5.82 -6.26 4.54
N ASN A 103 6.95 -6.67 5.10
CA ASN A 103 8.15 -6.90 4.30
C ASN A 103 7.94 -8.06 3.30
N GLU A 104 6.70 -8.51 3.14
CA GLU A 104 6.22 -9.44 2.15
C GLU A 104 6.67 -8.98 0.76
N THR A 105 7.47 -9.85 0.17
CA THR A 105 7.99 -9.65 -1.16
C THR A 105 6.86 -9.87 -2.15
N ILE A 106 6.58 -8.85 -2.95
CA ILE A 106 5.59 -8.92 -4.03
C ILE A 106 6.13 -9.82 -5.15
N LEU A 107 7.42 -9.64 -5.48
CA LEU A 107 8.07 -10.36 -6.56
C LEU A 107 9.57 -10.49 -6.26
N THR A 108 10.12 -11.69 -6.39
CA THR A 108 11.57 -11.92 -6.35
C THR A 108 12.07 -12.22 -7.76
N VAL A 109 13.01 -11.42 -8.26
CA VAL A 109 13.59 -11.58 -9.60
C VAL A 109 15.10 -11.48 -9.50
N HIS A 110 15.81 -12.50 -9.99
CA HIS A 110 17.28 -12.57 -9.92
C HIS A 110 17.87 -12.30 -8.52
N GLY A 111 17.17 -12.74 -7.46
CA GLY A 111 17.58 -12.53 -6.06
C GLY A 111 17.38 -11.10 -5.55
N ARG A 112 16.65 -10.25 -6.28
CA ARG A 112 16.19 -8.93 -5.81
C ARG A 112 14.71 -8.99 -5.50
N ASP A 113 14.37 -8.53 -4.31
CA ASP A 113 12.99 -8.45 -3.84
C ASP A 113 12.39 -7.08 -4.17
N ILE A 114 11.25 -7.11 -4.84
CA ILE A 114 10.37 -5.96 -5.02
C ILE A 114 9.32 -6.03 -3.92
N ARG A 115 9.30 -5.00 -3.08
CA ARG A 115 8.36 -4.86 -1.95
C ARG A 115 8.04 -3.40 -1.68
N ALA A 116 6.94 -3.16 -0.98
CA ALA A 116 6.63 -1.84 -0.45
C ALA A 116 7.72 -1.40 0.55
N LYS A 117 8.12 -0.12 0.48
CA LYS A 117 9.16 0.48 1.34
C LYS A 117 8.60 1.51 2.32
N THR A 118 7.33 1.90 2.15
CA THR A 118 6.66 2.87 3.01
C THR A 118 5.25 2.40 3.34
N PRO A 119 4.64 2.86 4.44
CA PRO A 119 3.25 2.50 4.79
C PRO A 119 2.25 2.87 3.67
N GLY A 120 2.45 4.01 3.01
CA GLY A 120 1.61 4.42 1.89
C GLY A 120 1.72 3.50 0.67
N GLN A 121 2.92 2.94 0.42
CA GLN A 121 3.11 1.92 -0.61
C GLN A 121 2.48 0.59 -0.22
N GLN A 122 2.56 0.19 1.05
CA GLN A 122 1.92 -1.02 1.54
C GLN A 122 0.40 -0.91 1.37
N ARG A 123 -0.20 0.18 1.85
CA ARG A 123 -1.62 0.45 1.65
C ARG A 123 -2.03 0.41 0.18
N TYR A 124 -1.18 0.92 -0.72
CA TYR A 124 -1.45 0.86 -2.15
C TYR A 124 -1.45 -0.58 -2.69
N VAL A 125 -0.50 -1.40 -2.27
CA VAL A 125 -0.42 -2.83 -2.62
C VAL A 125 -1.65 -3.59 -2.08
N ASP A 126 -2.02 -3.35 -0.83
CA ASP A 126 -3.19 -3.98 -0.20
C ASP A 126 -4.49 -3.59 -0.90
N LEU A 127 -4.62 -2.32 -1.32
CA LEU A 127 -5.76 -1.87 -2.11
C LEU A 127 -5.84 -2.62 -3.44
N ILE A 128 -4.70 -2.81 -4.14
CA ILE A 128 -4.67 -3.57 -5.40
C ILE A 128 -5.12 -5.01 -5.20
N ALA A 129 -4.66 -5.68 -4.13
CA ALA A 129 -5.00 -7.07 -3.86
C ALA A 129 -6.49 -7.27 -3.56
N ASN A 130 -7.10 -6.30 -2.86
CA ASN A 130 -8.45 -6.45 -2.31
C ASN A 130 -9.55 -5.75 -3.13
N ASN A 131 -9.21 -5.00 -4.18
CA ASN A 131 -10.19 -4.24 -4.97
C ASN A 131 -10.01 -4.46 -6.46
N THR A 132 -11.12 -4.51 -7.20
CA THR A 132 -11.11 -4.67 -8.66
C THR A 132 -10.52 -3.46 -9.38
N VAL A 133 -10.71 -2.24 -8.85
CA VAL A 133 -10.23 -0.99 -9.45
C VAL A 133 -9.62 -0.11 -8.37
N VAL A 134 -8.39 0.37 -8.62
CA VAL A 134 -7.64 1.20 -7.67
C VAL A 134 -7.03 2.39 -8.39
N PHE A 135 -7.14 3.57 -7.77
CA PHE A 135 -6.52 4.80 -8.27
C PHE A 135 -5.27 5.13 -7.44
N GLY A 136 -4.09 4.96 -8.05
CA GLY A 136 -2.82 5.37 -7.47
C GLY A 136 -2.53 6.84 -7.76
N ILE A 137 -2.89 7.75 -6.84
CA ILE A 137 -2.65 9.20 -7.01
C ILE A 137 -1.47 9.63 -6.13
N GLY A 138 -0.53 10.38 -6.70
CA GLY A 138 0.59 10.94 -5.93
C GLY A 138 1.73 11.45 -6.82
N PRO A 139 2.73 12.15 -6.26
CA PRO A 139 3.82 12.74 -7.01
C PRO A 139 4.67 11.70 -7.75
N ALA A 140 5.47 12.14 -8.73
CA ALA A 140 6.41 11.28 -9.43
C ALA A 140 7.43 10.67 -8.46
N GLY A 141 7.91 9.45 -8.77
CA GLY A 141 8.92 8.77 -7.95
C GLY A 141 8.41 8.07 -6.69
N THR A 142 7.11 8.08 -6.40
CA THR A 142 6.54 7.37 -5.22
C THR A 142 6.30 5.88 -5.42
N GLY A 143 6.65 5.32 -6.58
CA GLY A 143 6.60 3.89 -6.86
C GLY A 143 5.24 3.34 -7.30
N LYS A 144 4.24 4.19 -7.59
CA LYS A 144 2.87 3.78 -7.97
C LYS A 144 2.86 2.81 -9.15
N THR A 145 3.35 3.26 -10.31
CA THR A 145 3.39 2.44 -11.53
C THR A 145 4.25 1.19 -11.34
N TYR A 146 5.40 1.33 -10.68
CA TYR A 146 6.34 0.23 -10.47
C TYR A 146 5.74 -0.88 -9.58
N LEU A 147 5.11 -0.54 -8.46
CA LEU A 147 4.47 -1.52 -7.57
C LEU A 147 3.25 -2.17 -8.22
N ALA A 148 2.44 -1.40 -8.96
CA ALA A 148 1.33 -1.97 -9.72
C ALA A 148 1.82 -2.98 -10.77
N MET A 149 2.90 -2.67 -11.48
CA MET A 149 3.51 -3.59 -12.44
C MET A 149 4.05 -4.85 -11.75
N ALA A 150 4.71 -4.73 -10.60
CA ALA A 150 5.18 -5.88 -9.84
C ALA A 150 4.01 -6.79 -9.41
N MET A 151 2.91 -6.21 -8.92
CA MET A 151 1.67 -6.92 -8.61
C MET A 151 1.09 -7.63 -9.84
N ALA A 152 1.04 -6.96 -10.98
CA ALA A 152 0.53 -7.54 -12.23
C ALA A 152 1.38 -8.72 -12.72
N VAL A 153 2.70 -8.60 -12.65
CA VAL A 153 3.64 -9.68 -13.00
C VAL A 153 3.48 -10.86 -12.06
N ASN A 154 3.39 -10.61 -10.75
CA ASN A 154 3.14 -11.66 -9.77
C ASN A 154 1.82 -12.41 -10.07
N ALA A 155 0.72 -11.68 -10.29
CA ALA A 155 -0.59 -12.27 -10.63
C ALA A 155 -0.56 -13.08 -11.94
N LEU A 156 0.26 -12.67 -12.92
CA LEU A 156 0.43 -13.42 -14.16
C LEU A 156 1.20 -14.73 -13.92
N LEU A 157 2.27 -14.67 -13.11
CA LEU A 157 3.11 -15.84 -12.81
C LEU A 157 2.44 -16.84 -11.86
N SER A 158 1.59 -16.36 -10.94
CA SER A 158 0.76 -17.20 -10.07
C SER A 158 -0.45 -17.80 -10.80
N GLY A 159 -0.77 -17.31 -12.00
CA GLY A 159 -1.88 -17.77 -12.82
C GLY A 159 -3.24 -17.18 -12.43
N GLU A 160 -3.27 -16.17 -11.55
CA GLU A 160 -4.49 -15.43 -11.20
C GLU A 160 -5.06 -14.67 -12.40
N VAL A 161 -4.18 -14.12 -13.24
CA VAL A 161 -4.55 -13.49 -14.52
C VAL A 161 -3.85 -14.19 -15.68
N ARG A 162 -4.45 -14.08 -16.86
CA ARG A 162 -3.91 -14.66 -18.10
C ARG A 162 -3.21 -13.64 -18.98
N ARG A 163 -3.40 -12.35 -18.70
CA ARG A 163 -2.85 -11.26 -19.50
C ARG A 163 -2.52 -10.03 -18.64
N ILE A 164 -1.48 -9.29 -19.01
CA ILE A 164 -1.21 -7.94 -18.52
C ILE A 164 -1.38 -6.97 -19.68
N VAL A 165 -2.08 -5.86 -19.44
CA VAL A 165 -2.20 -4.76 -20.40
C VAL A 165 -1.70 -3.48 -19.73
N LEU A 166 -0.58 -2.98 -20.21
CA LEU A 166 -0.02 -1.69 -19.81
C LEU A 166 -0.37 -0.67 -20.86
N THR A 167 -1.03 0.40 -20.44
CA THR A 167 -1.44 1.47 -21.33
C THR A 167 -1.10 2.83 -20.78
N ARG A 168 -0.76 3.73 -21.69
CA ARG A 168 -0.49 5.13 -21.39
C ARG A 168 -1.28 6.00 -22.38
N PRO A 169 -1.92 7.10 -21.96
CA PRO A 169 -2.52 8.02 -22.90
C PRO A 169 -1.40 8.62 -23.76
N ALA A 170 -1.63 8.70 -25.06
CA ALA A 170 -0.74 9.47 -25.92
C ALA A 170 -0.92 10.95 -25.55
N VAL A 171 0.09 11.57 -24.96
CA VAL A 171 0.06 13.01 -24.71
C VAL A 171 0.35 13.70 -26.02
N GLU A 172 -0.65 14.39 -26.57
CA GLU A 172 -0.46 15.39 -27.62
C GLU A 172 0.15 16.63 -26.94
N ALA A 173 1.42 16.55 -26.60
CA ALA A 173 2.15 17.62 -25.92
C ALA A 173 2.44 18.77 -26.91
N GLY A 174 1.42 19.46 -27.41
CA GLY A 174 1.54 20.68 -28.21
C GLY A 174 2.23 20.57 -29.57
N GLU A 175 2.86 19.45 -29.89
CA GLU A 175 3.37 19.13 -31.22
C GLU A 175 2.59 17.91 -31.72
N SER A 176 1.87 18.08 -32.82
CA SER A 176 1.33 16.94 -33.56
C SER A 176 2.45 15.92 -33.72
N LEU A 177 2.11 14.62 -33.62
CA LEU A 177 2.99 13.46 -33.82
C LEU A 177 3.79 13.47 -35.16
N GLY A 178 3.69 14.55 -35.95
CA GLY A 178 4.27 14.80 -37.26
C GLY A 178 5.75 15.18 -37.32
N PHE A 179 6.47 15.36 -36.21
CA PHE A 179 7.89 15.80 -36.28
C PHE A 179 8.95 14.69 -36.15
N LEU A 180 8.59 13.49 -35.70
CA LEU A 180 9.50 12.35 -35.73
C LEU A 180 9.43 11.64 -37.10
N PRO A 181 10.54 11.38 -37.79
CA PRO A 181 10.54 10.48 -38.96
C PRO A 181 10.35 9.03 -38.48
N GLY A 182 9.60 8.22 -39.25
CA GLY A 182 9.35 6.81 -38.93
C GLY A 182 7.89 6.40 -38.95
N THR A 183 7.65 5.11 -38.72
CA THR A 183 6.32 4.49 -38.58
C THR A 183 5.60 4.99 -37.33
N LEU A 184 4.27 4.88 -37.28
CA LEU A 184 3.48 5.28 -36.12
C LEU A 184 3.98 4.62 -34.81
N THR A 185 4.46 3.38 -34.89
CA THR A 185 5.04 2.63 -33.78
C THR A 185 6.33 3.27 -33.27
N GLU A 186 7.27 3.61 -34.17
CA GLU A 186 8.55 4.25 -33.81
C GLU A 186 8.37 5.62 -33.13
N LYS A 187 7.24 6.28 -33.34
CA LYS A 187 6.90 7.57 -32.72
C LYS A 187 6.36 7.43 -31.31
N ILE A 188 5.71 6.31 -31.01
CA ILE A 188 5.04 6.08 -29.72
C ILE A 188 5.97 5.33 -28.76
N ASP A 189 6.88 4.50 -29.30
CA ASP A 189 7.88 3.74 -28.56
C ASP A 189 8.63 4.52 -27.47
N PRO A 190 9.11 5.76 -27.70
CA PRO A 190 9.80 6.52 -26.66
C PRO A 190 8.96 6.78 -25.40
N TYR A 191 7.64 6.93 -25.53
CA TYR A 191 6.73 7.20 -24.40
C TYR A 191 6.39 5.94 -23.61
N LEU A 192 6.46 4.79 -24.26
CA LEU A 192 6.20 3.47 -23.67
C LEU A 192 7.49 2.83 -23.12
N ARG A 193 8.67 3.29 -23.55
CA ARG A 193 9.97 2.76 -23.14
C ARG A 193 10.13 2.58 -21.61
N PRO A 194 9.72 3.53 -20.74
CA PRO A 194 9.80 3.32 -19.29
C PRO A 194 9.04 2.08 -18.78
N LEU A 195 7.92 1.73 -19.42
CA LEU A 195 7.15 0.52 -19.08
C LEU A 195 7.89 -0.74 -19.54
N TYR A 196 8.51 -0.72 -20.72
CA TYR A 196 9.37 -1.83 -21.17
C TYR A 196 10.59 -2.02 -20.27
N ASP A 197 11.23 -0.93 -19.86
CA ASP A 197 12.40 -0.98 -18.97
C ASP A 197 12.02 -1.60 -17.62
N ALA A 198 10.90 -1.18 -17.02
CA ALA A 198 10.40 -1.75 -15.77
C ALA A 198 10.03 -3.25 -15.90
N LEU A 199 9.44 -3.67 -17.02
CA LEU A 199 9.17 -5.10 -17.27
C LEU A 199 10.45 -5.94 -17.37
N ASN A 200 11.51 -5.40 -17.98
CA ASN A 200 12.80 -6.09 -18.06
C ASN A 200 13.48 -6.27 -16.69
N GLU A 201 13.14 -5.44 -15.70
CA GLU A 201 13.59 -5.64 -14.32
C GLU A 201 12.78 -6.71 -13.58
N MET A 202 11.56 -7.01 -14.03
CA MET A 202 10.60 -7.87 -13.34
C MET A 202 10.45 -9.26 -13.98
N ILE A 203 10.91 -9.45 -15.21
CA ILE A 203 10.74 -10.68 -15.96
C ILE A 203 12.08 -11.08 -16.58
N ASP A 204 12.38 -12.38 -16.55
CA ASP A 204 13.58 -12.92 -17.17
C ASP A 204 13.73 -12.46 -18.63
N GLN A 205 14.95 -12.09 -19.00
CA GLN A 205 15.28 -11.51 -20.31
C GLN A 205 14.86 -12.39 -21.50
N GLU A 206 14.86 -13.72 -21.32
CA GLU A 206 14.43 -14.67 -22.35
C GLU A 206 12.90 -14.85 -22.42
N ALA A 207 12.19 -14.59 -21.32
CA ALA A 207 10.75 -14.79 -21.21
C ALA A 207 9.96 -13.60 -21.74
N LEU A 208 10.39 -12.37 -21.43
CA LEU A 208 9.65 -11.16 -21.78
C LEU A 208 9.35 -11.03 -23.29
N PRO A 209 10.31 -11.23 -24.22
CA PRO A 209 10.02 -11.17 -25.65
C PRO A 209 8.96 -12.18 -26.10
N ARG A 210 8.93 -13.37 -25.49
CA ARG A 210 7.97 -14.43 -25.80
C ARG A 210 6.56 -14.06 -25.31
N LEU A 211 6.47 -13.48 -24.10
CA LEU A 211 5.20 -13.03 -23.52
C LEU A 211 4.61 -11.85 -24.30
N LEU A 212 5.45 -10.92 -24.77
CA LEU A 212 5.05 -9.82 -25.64
C LEU A 212 4.55 -10.34 -27.00
N ALA A 213 5.33 -11.22 -27.65
CA ALA A 213 4.96 -11.78 -28.96
C ALA A 213 3.66 -12.62 -28.90
N ALA A 214 3.39 -13.29 -27.77
CA ALA A 214 2.16 -14.04 -27.55
C ALA A 214 0.95 -13.15 -27.21
N GLY A 215 1.15 -11.86 -26.93
CA GLY A 215 0.08 -10.96 -26.44
C GLY A 215 -0.38 -11.30 -25.01
N THR A 216 0.44 -12.04 -24.25
CA THR A 216 0.25 -12.28 -22.81
C THR A 216 0.58 -11.02 -22.02
N ILE A 217 1.60 -10.28 -22.44
CA ILE A 217 1.86 -8.92 -21.97
C ILE A 217 1.69 -8.00 -23.16
N GLU A 218 0.91 -6.95 -23.01
CA GLU A 218 0.68 -5.96 -24.04
C GLU A 218 1.05 -4.58 -23.50
N VAL A 219 1.89 -3.83 -24.23
CA VAL A 219 2.20 -2.44 -23.94
C VAL A 219 1.73 -1.61 -25.12
N ALA A 220 0.69 -0.81 -24.93
CA ALA A 220 0.02 -0.13 -26.04
C ALA A 220 -0.56 1.24 -25.65
N PRO A 221 -0.81 2.14 -26.61
CA PRO A 221 -1.47 3.41 -26.34
C PRO A 221 -2.94 3.22 -25.92
N LEU A 222 -3.47 4.13 -25.09
CA LEU A 222 -4.86 4.07 -24.61
C LEU A 222 -5.89 4.00 -25.75
N ALA A 223 -5.62 4.63 -26.89
CA ALA A 223 -6.50 4.59 -28.06
C ALA A 223 -6.79 3.17 -28.57
N TYR A 224 -5.88 2.22 -28.34
CA TYR A 224 -6.00 0.82 -28.77
C TYR A 224 -6.93 0.01 -27.85
N MET A 225 -7.35 0.59 -26.71
CA MET A 225 -8.27 -0.07 -25.78
C MET A 225 -9.74 0.06 -26.19
N ARG A 226 -10.06 0.98 -27.11
CA ARG A 226 -11.44 1.27 -27.51
C ARG A 226 -12.14 0.04 -28.10
N GLY A 227 -13.30 -0.31 -27.54
CA GLY A 227 -14.13 -1.42 -28.02
C GLY A 227 -13.61 -2.81 -27.67
N ARG A 228 -12.58 -2.92 -26.81
CA ARG A 228 -12.07 -4.21 -26.33
C ARG A 228 -12.80 -4.64 -25.07
N THR A 229 -12.98 -5.95 -24.95
CA THR A 229 -13.31 -6.63 -23.69
C THR A 229 -12.05 -7.31 -23.19
N LEU A 230 -11.61 -6.94 -21.99
CA LEU A 230 -10.33 -7.38 -21.41
C LEU A 230 -10.62 -8.29 -20.21
N ASN A 231 -10.98 -9.54 -20.50
CA ASN A 231 -11.23 -10.56 -19.48
C ASN A 231 -9.91 -11.14 -18.95
N ASP A 232 -9.92 -11.60 -17.69
CA ASP A 232 -8.80 -12.23 -16.99
C ASP A 232 -7.46 -11.50 -17.18
N SER A 233 -7.55 -10.17 -17.16
CA SER A 233 -6.43 -9.28 -17.47
C SER A 233 -6.17 -8.35 -16.30
N PHE A 234 -4.89 -8.17 -15.94
CA PHE A 234 -4.45 -7.09 -15.09
C PHE A 234 -4.16 -5.86 -15.97
N ILE A 235 -4.87 -4.76 -15.77
CA ILE A 235 -4.77 -3.57 -16.62
C ILE A 235 -4.19 -2.42 -15.80
N ILE A 236 -3.14 -1.78 -16.32
CA ILE A 236 -2.53 -0.61 -15.71
C ILE A 236 -2.63 0.54 -16.71
N LEU A 237 -3.36 1.59 -16.33
CA LEU A 237 -3.35 2.87 -17.01
C LEU A 237 -2.38 3.81 -16.29
N ASP A 238 -1.20 3.99 -16.89
CA ASP A 238 -0.17 4.89 -16.38
C ASP A 238 -0.40 6.32 -16.89
N GLU A 239 0.00 7.31 -16.08
CA GLU A 239 0.00 8.74 -16.43
C GLU A 239 -1.39 9.24 -16.91
N ALA A 240 -2.40 8.91 -16.12
CA ALA A 240 -3.82 9.14 -16.39
C ALA A 240 -4.34 10.56 -16.07
N GLN A 241 -3.44 11.49 -15.72
CA GLN A 241 -3.78 12.89 -15.40
C GLN A 241 -4.22 13.71 -16.62
#